data_AF-A0A2V7WNP8-F1
#
_entry.id   AF-A0A2V7WNP8-F1
#
_cell.length_a   1.000
_cell.length_b   1.000
_cell.length_c   1.000
_cell.angle_alpha   90.00
_cell.angle_beta   90.00
_cell.angle_gamma   90.00
#
_symmetry.space_group_name_H-M   'P 1'
#
loop_
_entity.id
_entity.type
_entity.pdbx_description
1 polymer ?
#
loop_
_entity_poly.entity_id
_entity_poly.type
_entity_poly.pdbx_seq_one_letter_code
_entity_poly.pdbx_strand_id
1 'polypeptide(L)'
;MPSPDDLRDAFRELRAAEQRHVPPFRRSMERRPSGRRRLRYTFAIAALLLVVAGASLLQRRLMRPVVTTSISSWKAPTDFLLQTPNAKLMKTVPAFGVPKRGTSS
;
A
#
# COMPACT_ATOMS: atom_id res chain seq x y z
N MET A 1 13.89 -59.04 56.08
CA MET A 1 13.73 -57.92 55.13
C MET A 1 15.14 -57.51 54.68
N PRO A 2 15.36 -57.20 53.39
CA PRO A 2 16.67 -56.74 52.93
C PRO A 2 17.08 -55.46 53.67
N SER A 3 18.38 -55.31 53.94
CA SER A 3 18.93 -54.14 54.60
C SER A 3 18.75 -52.90 53.70
N PRO A 4 18.61 -51.69 54.26
CA PRO A 4 18.61 -50.45 53.46
C PRO A 4 19.83 -50.30 52.54
N ASP A 5 20.94 -50.92 52.92
CA ASP A 5 22.18 -50.88 52.14
C ASP A 5 22.16 -51.84 50.96
N ASP A 6 21.57 -53.04 51.13
CA ASP A 6 21.37 -54.00 50.03
C ASP A 6 20.48 -53.41 48.94
N LEU A 7 19.43 -52.67 49.34
CA LEU A 7 18.56 -51.95 48.41
C LEU A 7 19.33 -50.84 47.67
N ARG A 8 20.16 -50.08 48.38
CA ARG A 8 20.98 -49.03 47.78
C ARG A 8 21.92 -49.59 46.72
N ASP A 9 22.55 -50.73 46.98
CA ASP A 9 23.46 -51.35 46.03
C ASP A 9 22.73 -51.92 44.81
N ALA A 10 21.57 -52.57 45.01
CA ALA A 10 20.73 -53.03 43.90
C ALA A 10 20.25 -51.88 43.00
N PHE A 11 19.82 -50.75 43.59
CA PHE A 11 19.44 -49.56 42.83
C PHE A 11 20.63 -48.92 42.11
N ARG A 12 21.82 -48.94 42.71
CA ARG A 12 23.05 -48.41 42.10
C ARG A 12 23.45 -49.25 40.89
N GLU A 13 23.39 -50.57 41.00
CA GLU A 13 23.66 -51.49 39.90
C GLU A 13 22.65 -51.30 38.75
N LEU A 14 21.37 -51.19 39.08
CA LEU A 14 20.32 -50.92 38.08
C LEU A 14 20.54 -49.58 37.37
N ARG A 15 20.90 -48.52 38.11
CA ARG A 15 21.20 -47.20 37.54
C ARG A 15 22.37 -47.25 36.55
N ALA A 16 23.40 -48.02 36.88
CA ALA A 16 24.59 -48.17 36.04
C ALA A 16 24.26 -48.94 34.74
N ALA A 17 23.39 -49.95 34.81
CA ALA A 17 22.91 -50.69 33.65
C ALA A 17 22.04 -49.82 32.71
N GLU A 18 21.15 -49.00 33.28
CA GLU A 18 20.33 -48.04 32.52
C GLU A 18 21.18 -46.98 31.82
N GLN A 19 22.17 -46.40 32.50
CA GLN A 19 23.02 -45.35 31.94
C GLN A 19 23.81 -45.80 30.70
N ARG A 20 24.11 -47.11 30.58
CA ARG A 20 24.77 -47.67 29.38
C ARG A 20 23.87 -47.70 28.14
N HIS A 21 22.54 -47.68 28.33
CA HIS A 21 21.55 -47.86 27.26
C HIS A 21 20.73 -46.61 26.96
N VAL A 22 20.86 -45.55 27.77
CA VAL A 22 20.14 -44.30 27.57
C VAL A 22 20.95 -43.35 26.67
N PRO A 23 20.44 -42.96 25.48
CA PRO A 23 21.06 -41.91 24.70
C PRO A 23 21.12 -40.63 25.54
N PRO A 24 22.21 -39.84 25.48
CA PRO A 24 22.31 -38.62 26.26
C PRO A 24 21.13 -37.68 25.89
N PHE A 25 20.21 -37.47 26.84
CA PHE A 25 19.12 -36.48 26.77
C PHE A 25 19.61 -35.02 26.67
N ARG A 26 20.90 -34.80 26.37
CA ARG A 26 21.58 -33.50 26.34
C ARG A 26 21.66 -32.86 24.95
N ARG A 27 20.94 -33.37 23.95
CA ARG A 27 20.88 -32.73 22.61
C ARG A 27 19.62 -31.91 22.32
N SER A 28 18.58 -31.97 23.15
CA SER A 28 17.35 -31.19 22.93
C SER A 28 17.36 -29.80 23.58
N MET A 29 18.41 -29.46 24.32
CA MET A 29 18.70 -28.09 24.74
C MET A 29 19.61 -27.38 23.73
N GLU A 30 19.36 -27.58 22.43
CA GLU A 30 19.77 -26.58 21.46
C GLU A 30 19.10 -25.27 21.87
N ARG A 31 19.92 -24.32 22.36
CA ARG A 31 19.49 -22.94 22.60
C ARG A 31 18.79 -22.47 21.33
N ARG A 32 17.46 -22.45 21.37
CA ARG A 32 16.63 -21.91 20.31
C ARG A 32 17.22 -20.52 20.02
N PRO A 33 17.74 -20.25 18.80
CA PRO A 33 18.32 -18.94 18.51
C PRO A 33 17.27 -17.92 18.87
N SER A 34 17.65 -16.96 19.72
CA SER A 34 16.72 -16.09 20.42
C SER A 34 15.80 -15.38 19.43
N GLY A 35 14.60 -15.94 19.21
CA GLY A 35 13.62 -15.44 18.25
C GLY A 35 13.21 -14.00 18.52
N ARG A 36 13.53 -13.50 19.72
CA ARG A 36 13.44 -12.10 20.13
C ARG A 36 14.23 -11.15 19.22
N ARG A 37 15.42 -11.52 18.71
CA ARG A 37 16.15 -10.67 17.75
C ARG A 37 15.41 -10.55 16.43
N ARG A 38 14.98 -11.68 15.86
CA ARG A 38 14.20 -11.70 14.61
C ARG A 38 12.89 -10.92 14.75
N LEU A 39 12.20 -11.07 15.88
CA LEU A 39 10.97 -10.35 16.19
C LEU A 39 11.22 -8.82 16.29
N ARG A 40 12.31 -8.42 16.94
CA ARG A 40 12.70 -6.99 17.02
C ARG A 40 12.97 -6.39 15.65
N TYR A 41 13.69 -7.10 14.78
CA TYR A 41 13.93 -6.62 13.42
C TYR A 41 12.65 -6.58 12.58
N THR A 42 11.74 -7.54 12.72
CA THR A 42 10.45 -7.48 12.02
C THR A 42 9.61 -6.29 12.47
N PHE A 43 9.58 -5.99 13.77
CA PHE A 43 8.89 -4.80 14.28
C PHE A 43 9.56 -3.50 13.83
N ALA A 44 10.90 -3.45 13.84
CA ALA A 44 11.64 -2.28 13.37
C ALA A 44 11.40 -2.00 11.87
N ILE A 45 11.40 -3.04 11.03
CA ILE A 45 11.11 -2.92 9.59
C ILE A 45 9.66 -2.49 9.38
N ALA A 46 8.70 -3.10 10.11
CA ALA A 46 7.30 -2.72 10.01
C ALA A 46 7.05 -1.25 10.41
N ALA A 47 7.68 -0.80 11.50
CA ALA A 47 7.61 0.59 11.93
C ALA A 47 8.21 1.55 10.89
N LEU A 48 9.36 1.21 10.31
CA LEU A 48 9.98 2.01 9.24
C LEU A 48 9.07 2.11 8.02
N LEU A 49 8.45 1.01 7.58
CA LEU A 49 7.51 1.01 6.46
C LEU A 49 6.29 1.87 6.72
N LEU A 50 5.73 1.83 7.94
CA LEU A 50 4.61 2.69 8.34
C LEU A 50 4.99 4.17 8.29
N VAL A 51 6.18 4.54 8.78
CA VAL A 51 6.67 5.93 8.72
C VAL A 51 6.85 6.39 7.29
N VAL A 52 7.46 5.57 6.43
CA VAL A 52 7.66 5.89 5.00
C VAL A 52 6.32 6.03 4.27
N ALA A 53 5.38 5.11 4.51
CA ALA A 53 4.06 5.18 3.91
C ALA A 53 3.30 6.44 4.37
N GLY A 54 3.30 6.72 5.67
CA GLY A 54 2.67 7.91 6.24
C GLY A 54 3.26 9.21 5.69
N ALA A 55 4.58 9.32 5.64
CA ALA A 55 5.28 10.47 5.05
C ALA A 55 4.94 10.62 3.56
N SER A 56 4.92 9.53 2.79
CA SER A 56 4.55 9.56 1.38
C SER A 56 3.11 10.03 1.15
N LEU A 57 2.17 9.54 1.97
CA LEU A 57 0.77 9.97 1.95
C LEU A 57 0.62 11.45 2.28
N LEU A 58 1.33 11.93 3.30
CA LEU A 58 1.31 13.34 3.70
C LEU A 58 1.90 14.23 2.61
N GLN A 59 3.03 13.84 2.02
CA GLN A 59 3.67 14.57 0.92
C GLN A 59 2.76 14.63 -0.30
N ARG A 60 2.08 13.54 -0.66
CA ARG A 60 1.08 13.53 -1.75
C ARG A 60 -0.10 14.44 -1.46
N ARG A 61 -0.53 14.58 -0.21
CA ARG A 61 -1.60 15.51 0.17
C ARG A 61 -1.16 16.96 0.08
N LEU A 62 0.05 17.28 0.53
CA LEU A 62 0.62 18.64 0.46
C LEU A 62 0.90 19.07 -0.98
N MET A 63 1.37 18.13 -1.82
CA MET A 63 1.69 18.38 -3.22
C MET A 63 0.50 18.20 -4.16
N ARG A 64 -0.69 17.87 -3.63
CA ARG A 64 -1.89 17.85 -4.48
C ARG A 64 -2.16 19.30 -4.88
N PRO A 65 -2.08 19.63 -6.18
CA PRO A 65 -2.52 20.95 -6.62
C PRO A 65 -3.97 21.08 -6.18
N VAL A 66 -4.26 22.14 -5.43
CA VAL A 66 -5.63 22.52 -5.13
C VAL A 66 -6.26 22.84 -6.48
N VAL A 67 -6.98 21.87 -7.04
CA VAL A 67 -7.80 22.10 -8.22
C VAL A 67 -8.93 23.00 -7.72
N THR A 68 -8.72 24.30 -7.81
CA THR A 68 -9.78 25.29 -7.69
C THR A 68 -10.66 25.11 -8.91
N THR A 69 -11.55 24.13 -8.86
CA THR A 69 -12.63 23.95 -9.82
C THR A 69 -13.54 25.17 -9.66
N SER A 70 -13.16 26.26 -10.33
CA SER A 70 -13.94 27.48 -10.32
C SER A 70 -15.25 27.15 -11.02
N ILE A 71 -16.33 27.03 -10.25
CA ILE A 71 -17.68 26.65 -10.72
C ILE A 71 -18.16 27.60 -11.84
N SER A 72 -17.58 28.80 -11.94
CA SER A 72 -17.79 29.77 -13.00
C SER A 72 -17.42 29.26 -14.42
N SER A 73 -16.50 28.29 -14.56
CA SER A 73 -16.16 27.71 -15.87
C SER A 73 -17.02 26.51 -16.26
N TRP A 74 -17.99 26.11 -15.43
CA TRP A 74 -18.83 24.96 -15.71
C TRP A 74 -19.77 25.27 -16.88
N LYS A 75 -19.48 24.65 -18.02
CA LYS A 75 -20.29 24.73 -19.25
C LYS A 75 -21.13 23.47 -19.36
N ALA A 76 -22.45 23.63 -19.46
CA ALA A 76 -23.35 22.50 -19.65
C ALA A 76 -23.07 21.79 -20.99
N PRO A 77 -23.12 20.45 -21.06
CA PRO A 77 -22.91 19.71 -22.31
C PRO A 77 -23.86 20.13 -23.44
N THR A 78 -24.99 20.75 -23.10
CA THR A 78 -26.05 21.21 -24.00
C THR A 78 -25.95 22.69 -24.38
N ASP A 79 -24.88 23.40 -24.01
CA ASP A 79 -24.72 24.82 -24.34
C ASP A 79 -24.67 25.08 -25.85
N PHE A 80 -24.38 24.05 -26.66
CA PHE A 80 -24.50 24.11 -28.12
C PHE A 80 -25.95 24.18 -28.62
N LEU A 81 -26.94 23.70 -27.84
CA LEU A 81 -28.36 23.76 -28.20
C LEU A 81 -28.93 25.18 -28.10
N LEU A 82 -28.30 26.03 -27.29
CA LEU A 82 -28.70 27.42 -27.09
C LEU A 82 -28.10 28.37 -28.14
N GLN A 83 -27.12 27.90 -28.92
CA GLN A 83 -26.54 28.69 -30.01
C GLN A 83 -27.46 28.59 -31.23
N THR A 84 -28.24 29.63 -31.49
CA THR A 84 -29.09 29.70 -32.69
C THR A 84 -28.21 29.77 -33.94
N PRO A 85 -28.19 28.75 -34.82
CA PRO A 85 -27.29 28.71 -35.97
C PRO A 85 -27.48 29.89 -36.94
N ASN A 86 -28.68 30.47 -36.96
CA ASN A 86 -29.09 31.49 -37.92
C ASN A 86 -28.96 32.94 -37.41
N ALA A 87 -28.46 33.20 -36.20
CA ALA A 87 -28.30 34.57 -35.70
C ALA A 87 -27.33 35.40 -36.57
N LYS A 88 -26.32 34.76 -37.19
CA LYS A 88 -25.44 35.43 -38.15
C LYS A 88 -26.13 35.74 -39.48
N LEU A 89 -27.03 34.87 -39.93
CA LEU A 89 -27.74 35.04 -41.20
C LEU A 89 -28.80 36.14 -41.12
N MET A 90 -29.41 36.34 -39.96
CA MET A 90 -30.38 37.43 -39.74
C MET A 90 -29.75 38.82 -39.60
N LYS A 91 -28.42 38.94 -39.46
CA LYS A 91 -27.71 40.23 -39.44
C LYS A 91 -27.40 40.77 -40.82
N THR A 92 -27.55 39.97 -41.87
CA THR A 92 -27.20 40.35 -43.24
C THR A 92 -28.42 40.25 -44.12
N VAL A 93 -29.06 41.40 -44.37
CA VAL A 93 -30.05 41.53 -45.43
C VAL A 93 -29.29 41.50 -46.76
N PRO A 94 -29.55 40.53 -47.67
CA PRO A 94 -28.94 40.54 -48.99
C PRO A 94 -29.45 41.75 -49.78
N ALA A 95 -28.52 42.61 -50.22
CA ALA A 95 -28.84 43.71 -51.12
C ALA A 95 -29.01 43.16 -52.54
N PHE A 96 -30.27 42.94 -52.94
CA PHE A 96 -30.60 42.60 -54.32
C PHE A 96 -30.69 43.89 -55.15
N GLY A 97 -30.00 43.92 -56.30
CA GLY A 97 -30.18 44.99 -57.29
C GLY A 97 -29.07 46.03 -57.40
N VAL A 98 -27.84 45.78 -56.91
CA VAL A 98 -26.71 46.64 -57.29
C VAL A 98 -26.19 46.19 -58.65
N PRO A 99 -26.42 46.95 -59.74
CA PRO A 99 -25.84 46.60 -61.03
C PRO A 99 -24.32 46.68 -60.93
N LYS A 100 -23.63 45.59 -61.26
CA LYS A 100 -22.19 45.62 -61.57
C LYS A 100 -22.02 46.52 -62.79
N ARG A 101 -21.69 47.80 -62.56
CA ARG A 101 -21.18 48.65 -63.63
C ARG A 101 -19.81 48.13 -64.01
N GLY A 102 -19.74 47.58 -65.22
CA GLY A 102 -18.55 47.05 -65.83
C GLY A 102 -17.45 48.10 -65.93
N THR A 103 -16.23 47.57 -65.89
CA THR A 103 -14.97 48.18 -66.26
C THR A 103 -15.06 49.02 -67.54
N SER A 104 -14.47 50.21 -67.54
CA SER A 104 -13.94 50.82 -68.75
C SER A 104 -12.46 51.09 -68.55
N SER A 105 -11.75 50.81 -69.63
CA SER A 105 -10.32 50.98 -69.90
C SER A 105 -9.80 52.39 -69.67
#